data_AF-A0A3S8SEE6-F1
#
_entry.id   AF-A0A3S8SEE6-F1
#
_cell.length_a   1.000
_cell.length_b   1.000
_cell.length_c   1.000
_cell.angle_alpha   90.00
_cell.angle_beta   90.00
_cell.angle_gamma   90.00
#
_symmetry.space_group_name_H-M   'P 1'
#
loop_
_entity.id
_entity.type
_entity.pdbx_description
1 polymer ?
#
loop_
_entity_poly.entity_id
_entity_poly.type
_entity_poly.pdbx_seq_one_letter_code
_entity_poly.pdbx_strand_id
1 'polypeptide(L)'
;MNQKVDLSGQFLIIDSFPVPVCQPVRNYRVRIFRGSANIGYKAAKKIYYYGFKVHAIVSDDGYVLDYAVTRASVHDAKETVELMKNTHPANRYLLGDEGYLGKRLHDQLKQMDAISEKHGWRQKAQ
;
A
#
# COMPACT_ATOMS: atom_id res chain seq x y z
N MET A 1 23.44 -1.33 22.26
CA MET A 1 23.23 -0.33 21.18
C MET A 1 21.74 -0.09 21.09
N ASN A 2 21.16 0.68 22.02
CA ASN A 2 19.74 1.01 22.04
C ASN A 2 19.65 2.52 21.86
N GLN A 3 19.58 2.95 20.60
CA GLN A 3 19.32 4.35 20.31
C GLN A 3 17.85 4.60 20.61
N LYS A 4 17.58 5.58 21.46
CA LYS A 4 16.22 5.99 21.81
C LYS A 4 15.59 6.51 20.52
N VAL A 5 14.53 5.85 20.06
CA VAL A 5 13.80 6.23 18.85
C VAL A 5 13.26 7.64 19.04
N ASP A 6 13.67 8.56 18.17
CA ASP A 6 13.19 9.94 18.21
C ASP A 6 11.82 10.00 17.54
N LEU A 7 10.78 9.91 18.35
CA LEU A 7 9.40 10.02 17.92
C LEU A 7 8.97 11.49 17.68
N SER A 8 9.89 12.45 17.58
CA SER A 8 9.57 13.84 17.23
C SER A 8 9.33 14.08 15.73
N GLY A 9 9.57 13.05 14.90
CA GLY A 9 9.29 13.07 13.46
C GLY A 9 7.88 13.57 13.15
N GLN A 10 7.80 14.54 12.23
CA GLN A 10 6.53 15.18 11.85
C GLN A 10 5.79 14.37 10.78
N PHE A 11 6.50 13.53 10.03
CA PHE A 11 5.94 12.78 8.93
C PHE A 11 5.90 11.28 9.23
N LEU A 12 4.80 10.67 8.81
CA LEU A 12 4.64 9.24 8.68
C LEU A 12 4.50 8.92 7.20
N ILE A 13 5.08 7.83 6.74
CA ILE A 13 5.02 7.40 5.35
C ILE A 13 4.34 6.04 5.30
N ILE A 14 3.31 5.90 4.47
CA ILE A 14 2.61 4.64 4.23
C ILE A 14 2.78 4.20 2.78
N ASP A 15 3.19 2.95 2.59
CA ASP A 15 3.28 2.33 1.27
C ASP A 15 2.97 0.82 1.35
N SER A 16 2.65 0.23 0.20
CA SER A 16 2.49 -1.21 0.05
C SER A 16 3.40 -1.81 -1.00
N PHE A 17 3.85 -3.03 -0.72
CA PHE A 17 4.62 -3.81 -1.68
C PHE A 17 4.15 -5.25 -1.77
N PRO A 18 4.25 -5.85 -2.97
CA PRO A 18 3.85 -7.23 -3.18
C PRO A 18 4.88 -8.18 -2.58
N VAL A 19 4.41 -9.28 -2.01
CA VAL A 19 5.21 -10.42 -1.57
C VAL A 19 4.78 -11.64 -2.37
N PRO A 20 5.36 -11.87 -3.57
CA PRO A 20 5.06 -13.03 -4.39
C PRO A 20 5.56 -14.31 -3.69
N VAL A 21 4.69 -15.32 -3.57
CA VAL A 21 5.08 -16.61 -2.96
C VAL A 21 5.59 -17.61 -4.00
N CYS A 22 5.31 -17.38 -5.27
CA CYS A 22 5.86 -18.15 -6.38
C CYS A 22 5.85 -17.34 -7.68
N GLN A 23 6.56 -17.85 -8.69
CA GLN A 23 6.40 -17.37 -10.06
C GLN A 23 4.98 -17.63 -10.58
N PRO A 24 4.41 -16.77 -11.44
CA PRO A 24 3.04 -16.93 -11.95
C PRO A 24 2.76 -18.32 -12.55
N VAL A 25 3.72 -18.90 -13.28
CA VAL A 25 3.61 -20.24 -13.90
C VAL A 25 3.41 -21.38 -12.89
N ARG A 26 3.71 -21.16 -11.61
CA ARG A 26 3.59 -22.16 -10.54
C ARG A 26 2.38 -21.96 -9.63
N ASN A 27 1.57 -20.92 -9.83
CA ASN A 27 0.48 -20.55 -8.91
C ASN A 27 -0.51 -21.71 -8.65
N TYR A 28 -0.86 -22.49 -9.66
CA TYR A 28 -1.77 -23.64 -9.54
C TYR A 28 -1.16 -24.85 -8.81
N ARG A 29 0.17 -24.89 -8.65
CA ARG A 29 0.90 -26.00 -7.99
C ARG A 29 1.21 -25.71 -6.52
N VAL A 30 1.12 -24.46 -6.08
CA VAL A 30 1.41 -24.08 -4.69
C VAL A 30 0.29 -24.58 -3.77
N ARG A 31 0.67 -25.37 -2.76
CA ARG A 31 -0.28 -25.89 -1.76
C ARG A 31 -0.13 -25.22 -0.39
N ILE A 32 1.06 -24.74 -0.05
CA ILE A 32 1.41 -24.26 1.30
C ILE A 32 0.64 -23.00 1.75
N PHE A 33 0.19 -22.16 0.81
CA PHE A 33 -0.59 -20.94 1.10
C PHE A 33 -2.00 -20.97 0.50
N ARG A 34 -2.52 -22.16 0.20
CA ARG A 34 -3.85 -22.32 -0.39
C ARG A 34 -4.92 -21.77 0.56
N GLY A 35 -5.79 -20.90 0.06
CA GLY A 35 -6.83 -20.22 0.86
C GLY A 35 -6.38 -18.94 1.57
N SER A 36 -5.07 -18.78 1.77
CA SER A 36 -4.48 -17.58 2.39
C SER A 36 -3.93 -16.62 1.34
N ALA A 37 -3.08 -17.08 0.42
CA ALA A 37 -2.58 -16.26 -0.69
C ALA A 37 -3.55 -16.26 -1.87
N ASN A 38 -3.58 -15.15 -2.62
CA ASN A 38 -4.35 -15.04 -3.85
C ASN A 38 -3.63 -14.21 -4.91
N ILE A 39 -4.32 -13.93 -6.02
CA ILE A 39 -3.77 -13.13 -7.11
C ILE A 39 -4.08 -11.65 -6.86
N GLY A 40 -3.04 -10.82 -6.88
CA GLY A 40 -3.14 -9.36 -6.91
C GLY A 40 -2.53 -8.77 -8.17
N TYR A 41 -2.83 -7.50 -8.40
CA TYR A 41 -2.29 -6.71 -9.52
C TYR A 41 -1.52 -5.50 -8.98
N LYS A 42 -0.28 -5.30 -9.44
CA LYS A 42 0.51 -4.10 -9.15
C LYS A 42 0.46 -3.18 -10.36
N ALA A 43 -0.35 -2.12 -10.29
CA ALA A 43 -0.61 -1.22 -11.40
C ALA A 43 0.66 -0.54 -11.94
N ALA A 44 1.52 -0.04 -11.05
CA ALA A 44 2.77 0.64 -11.42
C ALA A 44 3.71 -0.23 -12.28
N LYS A 45 3.68 -1.55 -12.09
CA LYS A 45 4.49 -2.51 -12.84
C LYS A 45 3.71 -3.28 -13.90
N LYS A 46 2.39 -3.09 -13.98
CA LYS A 46 1.46 -3.82 -14.86
C LYS A 46 1.61 -5.35 -14.77
N ILE A 47 1.81 -5.88 -13.56
CA ILE A 47 2.00 -7.33 -13.34
C ILE A 47 0.97 -7.91 -12.38
N TYR A 48 0.56 -9.13 -12.66
CA TYR A 48 -0.13 -10.00 -11.70
C TYR A 48 0.89 -10.82 -10.91
N TYR A 49 0.59 -11.07 -9.64
CA TYR A 49 1.40 -11.92 -8.78
C TYR A 49 0.51 -12.75 -7.87
N TYR A 50 0.93 -13.97 -7.56
CA TYR A 50 0.29 -14.82 -6.56
C TYR A 50 1.05 -14.68 -5.25
N GLY A 51 0.38 -14.28 -4.18
CA GLY A 51 1.00 -14.09 -2.88
C GLY A 51 0.21 -13.20 -1.93
N PHE A 52 0.95 -12.34 -1.23
CA PHE A 52 0.44 -11.41 -0.23
C PHE A 52 0.84 -9.98 -0.57
N LYS A 53 0.20 -9.01 0.06
CA LYS A 53 0.60 -7.62 0.03
C LYS A 53 0.95 -7.18 1.46
N VAL A 54 2.06 -6.48 1.62
CA VAL A 54 2.45 -5.88 2.90
C VAL A 54 2.19 -4.40 2.80
N HIS A 55 1.53 -3.85 3.80
CA HIS A 55 1.34 -2.42 4.02
C HIS A 55 2.15 -2.06 5.25
N ALA A 56 2.94 -0.98 5.20
CA ALA A 56 3.75 -0.55 6.33
C ALA A 56 3.63 0.96 6.52
N ILE A 57 3.58 1.38 7.79
CA ILE A 57 3.79 2.76 8.19
C ILE A 57 5.21 2.88 8.75
N VAL A 58 5.97 3.81 8.20
CA VAL A 58 7.33 4.12 8.67
C VAL A 58 7.40 5.58 9.13
N SER A 59 8.28 5.85 10.09
CA SER A 59 8.67 7.21 10.43
C SER A 59 9.62 7.80 9.36
N ASP A 60 9.75 9.12 9.36
CA ASP A 60 10.66 9.87 8.48
C ASP A 60 12.15 9.63 8.74
N ASP A 61 12.51 9.07 9.90
CA ASP A 61 13.85 8.55 10.21
C ASP A 61 14.02 7.05 9.92
N GLY A 62 13.01 6.40 9.32
CA GLY A 62 13.11 5.07 8.71
C GLY A 62 12.74 3.88 9.60
N TYR A 63 12.13 4.09 10.76
CA TYR A 63 11.64 2.99 11.60
C TYR A 63 10.26 2.52 11.17
N VAL A 64 10.06 1.20 11.12
CA VAL A 64 8.73 0.60 10.93
C VAL A 64 7.92 0.75 12.22
N LEU A 65 6.79 1.46 12.14
CA LEU A 65 5.91 1.71 13.28
C LEU A 65 4.76 0.70 13.36
N ASP A 66 4.19 0.33 12.21
CA ASP A 66 3.18 -0.72 12.12
C ASP A 66 3.18 -1.35 10.71
N TYR A 67 2.65 -2.57 10.61
CA TYR A 67 2.49 -3.25 9.33
C TYR A 67 1.32 -4.23 9.33
N ALA A 68 0.74 -4.44 8.16
CA ALA A 68 -0.33 -5.40 7.91
C ALA A 68 0.02 -6.27 6.72
N VAL A 69 -0.21 -7.58 6.85
CA VAL A 69 -0.05 -8.56 5.77
C VAL A 69 -1.44 -8.98 5.30
N THR A 70 -1.75 -8.71 4.04
CA THR A 70 -3.05 -9.00 3.46
C THR A 70 -2.95 -9.92 2.26
N ARG A 71 -4.11 -10.42 1.82
CA ARG A 71 -4.22 -11.07 0.51
C ARG A 71 -3.79 -10.08 -0.58
N ALA A 72 -3.08 -10.56 -1.60
CA ALA A 72 -2.58 -9.73 -2.70
C ALA A 72 -3.65 -8.87 -3.39
N SER A 73 -4.91 -9.33 -3.41
CA SER A 73 -6.04 -8.61 -4.03
C SER A 73 -6.64 -7.50 -3.18
N VAL A 74 -6.23 -7.31 -1.93
CA VAL A 74 -6.79 -6.29 -1.04
C VAL A 74 -6.36 -4.91 -1.52
N HIS A 75 -7.30 -3.96 -1.54
CA HIS A 75 -7.04 -2.57 -1.93
C HIS A 75 -6.43 -1.79 -0.77
N ASP A 76 -5.49 -0.90 -1.07
CA ASP A 76 -4.65 -0.23 -0.06
C ASP A 76 -5.48 0.63 0.90
N ALA A 77 -6.46 1.37 0.37
CA ALA A 77 -7.47 2.12 1.14
C ALA A 77 -8.19 1.33 2.25
N LYS A 78 -8.28 0.00 2.17
CA LYS A 78 -8.94 -0.81 3.21
C LYS A 78 -8.08 -0.89 4.47
N GLU A 79 -6.76 -0.98 4.30
CA GLU A 79 -5.82 -1.23 5.39
C GLU A 79 -5.36 0.07 6.06
N THR A 80 -5.51 1.22 5.39
CA THR A 80 -5.18 2.55 5.94
C THR A 80 -5.80 2.76 7.32
N VAL A 81 -7.08 2.41 7.48
CA VAL A 81 -7.83 2.70 8.71
C VAL A 81 -7.33 1.88 9.89
N GLU A 82 -6.92 0.62 9.66
CA GLU A 82 -6.48 -0.28 10.72
C GLU A 82 -5.08 0.10 11.20
N LEU A 83 -4.13 0.31 10.27
CA LEU A 83 -2.77 0.73 10.57
C LEU A 83 -2.71 2.10 11.29
N MET A 84 -3.60 3.02 10.90
CA MET A 84 -3.66 4.35 11.51
C MET A 84 -4.18 4.34 12.94
N LYS A 85 -5.07 3.40 13.30
CA LYS A 85 -5.56 3.28 14.68
C LYS A 85 -4.45 2.89 15.65
N ASN A 86 -3.56 1.99 15.23
CA ASN A 86 -2.49 1.47 16.06
C ASN A 86 -1.32 2.45 16.21
N THR A 87 -1.05 3.25 15.17
CA THR A 87 0.12 4.13 15.11
C THR A 87 -0.05 5.44 15.90
N HIS A 88 -1.26 5.74 16.41
CA HIS A 88 -1.59 6.96 17.18
C HIS A 88 -0.89 8.24 16.70
N PRO A 89 -1.15 8.68 15.45
CA PRO A 89 -0.36 9.70 14.76
C PRO A 89 -0.67 11.14 15.19
N ALA A 90 -1.07 11.37 16.45
CA ALA A 90 -1.46 12.70 16.92
C ALA A 90 -0.36 13.74 16.59
N ASN A 91 -0.76 14.80 15.89
CA ASN A 91 0.11 15.88 15.39
C ASN A 91 1.18 15.48 14.35
N ARG A 92 0.96 14.41 13.58
CA ARG A 92 1.82 14.02 12.45
C ARG A 92 1.07 14.03 11.11
N TYR A 93 1.81 14.30 10.03
CA TYR A 93 1.30 14.23 8.66
C TYR A 93 1.54 12.82 8.09
N LEU A 94 0.51 12.20 7.52
CA LEU A 94 0.64 10.94 6.80
C LEU A 94 0.83 11.21 5.31
N LEU A 95 1.97 10.77 4.77
CA LEU A 95 2.29 10.76 3.35
C LEU A 95 2.06 9.36 2.80
N GLY A 96 1.42 9.24 1.65
CA GLY A 96 1.20 7.95 1.01
C GLY A 96 0.65 8.08 -0.40
N ASP A 97 0.62 6.96 -1.10
CA ASP A 97 0.07 6.89 -2.45
C ASP A 97 -1.44 7.13 -2.47
N GLU A 98 -1.93 7.61 -3.61
CA GLU A 98 -3.35 7.86 -3.86
C GLU A 98 -4.24 6.62 -3.62
N GLY A 99 -3.69 5.42 -3.80
CA GLY A 99 -4.38 4.15 -3.54
C GLY A 99 -4.85 3.97 -2.08
N TYR A 100 -4.29 4.74 -1.14
CA TYR A 100 -4.70 4.78 0.27
C TYR A 100 -5.86 5.74 0.55
N LEU A 101 -6.23 6.58 -0.42
CA LEU A 101 -7.43 7.40 -0.35
C LEU A 101 -8.65 6.50 -0.56
N GLY A 102 -9.53 6.43 0.44
CA GLY A 102 -10.83 5.82 0.25
C GLY A 102 -11.62 6.57 -0.83
N LYS A 103 -12.46 5.85 -1.58
CA LYS A 103 -13.22 6.39 -2.73
C LYS A 103 -13.85 7.76 -2.44
N ARG A 104 -14.50 7.91 -1.29
CA ARG A 104 -15.15 9.18 -0.88
C ARG A 104 -14.15 10.35 -0.80
N LEU A 105 -12.99 10.13 -0.18
CA LEU A 105 -11.98 11.18 -0.02
C LEU A 105 -11.32 11.51 -1.36
N HIS A 106 -11.05 10.50 -2.18
CA HIS A 106 -10.57 10.70 -3.54
C HIS A 106 -11.57 11.53 -4.37
N ASP A 107 -12.86 11.19 -4.35
CA ASP A 107 -13.92 11.93 -5.06
C ASP A 107 -14.01 13.40 -4.61
N GLN A 108 -13.90 13.66 -3.30
CA GLN A 108 -13.89 15.02 -2.76
C GLN A 108 -12.67 15.82 -3.20
N LEU A 109 -11.47 15.24 -3.12
CA LEU A 109 -10.24 15.90 -3.54
C LEU A 109 -10.21 16.16 -5.05
N LYS A 110 -10.83 15.29 -5.85
CA LYS A 110 -11.03 15.48 -7.28
C LYS A 110 -11.97 16.65 -7.58
N GLN A 111 -13.04 16.84 -6.81
CA GLN A 111 -13.93 18.01 -6.93
C GLN A 111 -13.24 19.33 -6.56
N MET A 112 -12.21 19.27 -5.72
CA MET A 112 -11.45 20.44 -5.27
C MET A 112 -10.23 20.74 -6.16
N ASP A 113 -10.07 20.06 -7.30
CA ASP A 113 -8.88 20.10 -8.17
C ASP A 113 -7.54 19.83 -7.42
N ALA A 114 -7.61 19.19 -6.24
CA ALA A 114 -6.45 18.85 -5.42
C ALA A 114 -5.75 17.56 -5.90
N ILE A 115 -6.43 16.77 -6.73
CA ILE A 115 -5.91 15.57 -7.39
C ILE A 115 -6.23 15.68 -8.88
N SER A 116 -5.19 15.61 -9.72
CA SER A 116 -5.32 15.55 -11.18
C SER A 116 -5.01 14.14 -11.67
N GLU A 117 -6.00 13.44 -12.20
CA GLU A 117 -5.75 12.29 -13.07
C GLU A 117 -5.12 12.81 -14.35
N LYS A 118 -3.82 12.61 -14.56
CA LYS A 118 -3.20 12.83 -15.88
C LYS A 118 -3.88 11.92 -16.90
N HIS A 119 -4.87 12.45 -17.62
CA HIS A 119 -5.42 11.84 -18.84
C HIS A 119 -4.32 11.76 -19.90
N GLY A 120 -3.58 10.64 -19.96
CA GLY A 120 -2.40 10.60 -20.83
C GLY A 120 -1.66 9.27 -20.94
N TRP A 121 -2.33 8.12 -20.94
CA TRP A 121 -1.73 6.86 -21.43
C TRP A 121 -2.58 6.21 -22.54
N ARG A 122 -2.98 7.01 -23.52
CA ARG A 122 -3.17 6.51 -24.89
C ARG A 122 -1.88 6.78 -25.64
N GLN A 123 -0.94 5.83 -25.64
CA GLN A 123 0.04 5.76 -26.71
C GLN A 123 -0.44 4.74 -27.75
N LYS A 124 -0.33 5.19 -28.99
CA LYS A 124 -1.01 4.75 -30.20
C LYS A 124 -0.65 3.31 -30.58
N ALA A 125 -1.58 2.71 -31.31
CA ALA A 125 -1.30 1.63 -32.23
C ALA A 125 -0.14 1.98 -33.16
N GLN A 126 0.77 1.02 -33.34
CA GLN A 126 1.32 0.65 -34.65
C GLN A 126 1.76 -0.81 -34.60
#